data_AF-K1TT38-F1
#
_entry.id   AF-K1TT38-F1
#
_cell.length_a   1.000
_cell.length_b   1.000
_cell.length_c   1.000
_cell.angle_alpha   90.00
_cell.angle_beta   90.00
_cell.angle_gamma   90.00
#
_symmetry.space_group_name_H-M   'P 1'
#
loop_
_entity.id
_entity.type
_entity.pdbx_description
1 polymer ?
#
loop_
_entity_poly.entity_id
_entity_poly.type
_entity_poly.pdbx_seq_one_letter_code
_entity_poly.pdbx_strand_id
1 'polypeptide(L)'
;MIELDKKTLRNLQLTELELLEEVDRICKKCNIHYNIIAGTLLGAVRHGGFIPWDDDADVALLRSEYEKFRKACETELDTTRFYFQDHENTPGYRWGYGKLRRKDTVFLREHQEHMPYEQGVFIDIFPLDYVPENYG
;
A
#
# COMPACT_ATOMS: atom_id res chain seq x y z
N MET A 1 8.70 19.99 -0.87
CA MET A 1 9.13 18.67 -1.37
C MET A 1 10.46 18.34 -0.73
N ILE A 2 10.47 17.37 0.18
CA ILE A 2 11.69 16.94 0.87
C ILE A 2 12.45 16.02 -0.08
N GLU A 3 13.73 16.28 -0.29
CA GLU A 3 14.60 15.37 -1.05
C GLU A 3 15.22 14.36 -0.09
N LEU A 4 14.95 13.07 -0.31
CA LEU A 4 15.55 11.99 0.46
C LEU A 4 16.96 11.72 -0.05
N ASP A 5 17.92 11.57 0.87
CA ASP A 5 19.23 11.07 0.48
C ASP A 5 19.12 9.62 -0.02
N LYS A 6 20.08 9.20 -0.86
CA LYS A 6 20.06 7.88 -1.51
C LYS A 6 19.96 6.71 -0.54
N LYS A 7 20.55 6.82 0.67
CA LYS A 7 20.51 5.74 1.67
C LYS A 7 19.12 5.67 2.30
N THR A 8 18.55 6.82 2.66
CA THR A 8 17.18 6.90 3.19
C THR A 8 16.16 6.40 2.18
N LEU A 9 16.24 6.84 0.92
CA LEU A 9 15.38 6.36 -0.16
C LEU A 9 15.50 4.84 -0.34
N ARG A 10 16.73 4.30 -0.32
CA ARG A 10 16.91 2.86 -0.47
C ARG A 10 16.30 2.06 0.70
N ASN A 11 16.40 2.57 1.92
CA ASN A 11 15.77 1.93 3.09
C ASN A 11 14.25 1.96 2.99
N LEU A 12 13.68 3.07 2.49
CA LEU A 12 12.25 3.19 2.23
C LEU A 12 11.79 2.13 1.22
N GLN A 13 12.43 2.04 0.06
CA GLN A 13 12.12 1.06 -0.98
C GLN A 13 12.22 -0.39 -0.47
N LEU A 14 13.18 -0.70 0.41
CA LEU A 14 13.29 -2.03 1.02
C LEU A 14 12.16 -2.32 2.00
N THR A 15 11.67 -1.30 2.70
CA THR A 15 10.51 -1.42 3.60
C THR A 15 9.21 -1.59 2.80
N GLU A 16 9.07 -0.89 1.68
CA GLU A 16 7.95 -1.03 0.76
C GLU A 16 7.94 -2.38 0.06
N LEU A 17 9.13 -2.91 -0.28
CA LEU A 17 9.25 -4.28 -0.78
C LEU A 17 8.78 -5.31 0.25
N GLU A 18 9.17 -5.16 1.52
CA GLU A 18 8.70 -6.01 2.63
C GLU A 18 7.15 -5.97 2.75
N LEU A 19 6.54 -4.80 2.55
CA LEU A 19 5.08 -4.64 2.53
C LEU A 19 4.44 -5.31 1.29
N LEU A 20 5.05 -5.19 0.11
CA LEU A 20 4.58 -5.87 -1.11
C LEU A 20 4.65 -7.40 -0.97
N GLU A 21 5.71 -7.92 -0.35
CA GLU A 21 5.86 -9.35 -0.06
C GLU A 21 4.76 -9.85 0.91
N GLU A 22 4.36 -9.03 1.88
CA GLU A 22 3.26 -9.36 2.78
C GLU A 22 1.90 -9.38 2.06
N VAL A 23 1.65 -8.41 1.17
CA VAL A 23 0.46 -8.44 0.29
C VAL A 23 0.46 -9.69 -0.57
N ASP A 24 1.57 -10.02 -1.22
CA ASP A 24 1.71 -11.23 -2.04
C ASP A 24 1.43 -12.51 -1.24
N ARG A 25 1.98 -12.60 -0.02
CA ARG A 25 1.78 -13.76 0.87
C ARG A 25 0.31 -13.94 1.23
N ILE A 26 -0.37 -12.88 1.65
CA ILE A 26 -1.81 -12.92 2.01
C ILE A 26 -2.63 -13.28 0.76
N CYS A 27 -2.37 -12.62 -0.36
CA CYS A 27 -3.11 -12.84 -1.60
C CYS A 27 -2.97 -14.27 -2.12
N LYS A 28 -1.74 -14.82 -2.13
CA LYS A 28 -1.50 -16.23 -2.50
C LYS A 28 -2.20 -17.21 -1.56
N LYS A 29 -2.14 -16.96 -0.24
CA LYS A 29 -2.79 -17.82 0.76
C LYS A 29 -4.32 -17.84 0.61
N CYS A 30 -4.91 -16.70 0.29
CA CYS A 30 -6.37 -16.54 0.23
C CYS A 30 -6.94 -16.62 -1.20
N ASN A 31 -6.11 -16.94 -2.20
CA ASN A 31 -6.49 -16.95 -3.62
C ASN A 31 -7.13 -15.63 -4.07
N ILE A 32 -6.50 -14.52 -3.71
CA ILE A 32 -6.91 -13.16 -4.05
C ILE A 32 -6.05 -12.66 -5.20
N HIS A 33 -6.70 -12.10 -6.22
CA HIS A 33 -6.00 -11.56 -7.38
C HIS A 33 -5.72 -10.08 -7.19
N TYR A 34 -4.46 -9.70 -7.41
CA TYR A 34 -4.00 -8.32 -7.35
C TYR A 34 -3.01 -8.03 -8.48
N ASN A 35 -2.77 -6.75 -8.75
CA ASN A 35 -1.72 -6.30 -9.64
C ASN A 35 -0.92 -5.19 -8.96
N ILE A 36 0.39 -5.12 -9.17
CA ILE A 36 1.11 -3.86 -8.99
C ILE A 36 0.76 -2.93 -10.14
N ILE A 37 0.73 -1.62 -9.89
CA ILE A 37 0.29 -0.63 -10.88
C ILE A 37 1.29 0.53 -11.01
N ALA A 38 1.01 1.45 -11.94
CA ALA A 38 1.71 2.73 -12.10
C ALA A 38 3.25 2.61 -12.08
N GLY A 39 3.92 3.42 -11.25
CA GLY A 39 5.37 3.47 -11.09
C GLY A 39 5.96 2.13 -10.65
N THR A 40 5.27 1.43 -9.75
CA THR A 40 5.67 0.11 -9.24
C THR A 40 5.74 -0.93 -10.35
N LEU A 41 4.72 -1.02 -11.21
CA LEU A 41 4.72 -1.93 -12.36
C LEU A 41 5.81 -1.56 -13.38
N LEU A 42 5.92 -0.27 -13.71
CA LEU A 42 6.91 0.22 -14.66
C LEU A 42 8.34 -0.05 -14.17
N GLY A 43 8.61 0.19 -12.88
CA GLY A 43 9.86 -0.13 -12.23
C GLY A 43 10.20 -1.60 -12.35
N ALA A 44 9.27 -2.48 -11.95
CA ALA A 44 9.48 -3.91 -11.97
C ALA A 44 9.90 -4.42 -13.36
N VAL A 45 9.24 -3.94 -14.42
CA VAL A 45 9.52 -4.34 -15.80
C VAL A 45 10.80 -3.69 -16.36
N ARG A 46 11.01 -2.38 -16.13
CA ARG A 46 12.08 -1.61 -16.78
C ARG A 46 13.43 -1.70 -16.05
N HIS A 47 13.39 -1.73 -14.71
CA HIS A 47 14.58 -1.67 -13.85
C HIS A 47 14.81 -2.95 -13.04
N GLY A 48 13.88 -3.91 -13.09
CA GLY A 48 13.96 -5.13 -12.29
C GLY A 48 13.73 -4.87 -10.79
N GLY A 49 13.03 -3.79 -10.44
CA GLY A 49 12.81 -3.34 -9.07
C GLY A 49 12.23 -1.93 -9.06
N PHE A 50 12.41 -1.16 -7.99
CA PHE A 50 11.95 0.22 -7.93
C PHE A 50 12.59 1.09 -9.02
N ILE A 51 11.83 2.10 -9.49
CA ILE A 51 12.44 3.21 -10.23
C ILE A 51 13.43 3.91 -9.27
N PRO A 52 14.65 4.30 -9.70
CA PRO A 52 15.67 4.78 -8.76
C PRO A 52 15.30 5.99 -7.90
N TRP A 53 14.25 6.73 -8.28
CA TRP A 53 13.74 7.91 -7.59
C TRP A 53 12.31 7.73 -7.05
N ASP A 54 11.67 6.55 -7.22
CA ASP A 54 10.37 6.26 -6.63
C ASP A 54 10.52 6.08 -5.12
N ASP A 55 9.60 6.70 -4.38
CA ASP A 55 9.46 6.69 -2.93
C ASP A 55 8.08 6.17 -2.46
N ASP A 56 7.35 5.51 -3.36
CA ASP A 56 6.10 4.82 -3.06
C ASP A 56 5.96 3.49 -3.83
N ALA A 57 4.99 2.67 -3.37
CA ALA A 57 4.56 1.49 -4.06
C ALA A 57 3.04 1.30 -4.00
N ASP A 58 2.48 0.84 -5.11
CA ASP A 58 1.04 0.78 -5.35
C ASP A 58 0.60 -0.62 -5.79
N VAL A 59 -0.49 -1.07 -5.18
CA VAL A 59 -1.18 -2.31 -5.53
C VAL A 59 -2.63 -1.99 -5.84
N ALA A 60 -3.19 -2.65 -6.85
CA ALA A 60 -4.59 -2.55 -7.20
C ALA A 60 -5.28 -3.91 -7.19
N LEU A 61 -6.50 -3.92 -6.68
CA LEU A 61 -7.38 -5.07 -6.63
C LEU A 61 -8.74 -4.66 -7.20
N LEU A 62 -9.41 -5.55 -7.94
CA LEU A 62 -10.83 -5.33 -8.23
C LEU A 62 -11.60 -5.20 -6.91
N ARG A 63 -12.68 -4.39 -6.87
CA ARG A 63 -13.49 -4.17 -5.65
C ARG A 63 -13.77 -5.45 -4.86
N SER A 64 -14.22 -6.51 -5.53
CA SER A 64 -14.50 -7.80 -4.88
C SER A 64 -13.26 -8.45 -4.25
N GLU A 65 -12.10 -8.30 -4.88
CA GLU A 65 -10.82 -8.80 -4.37
C GLU A 65 -10.29 -7.92 -3.24
N TYR A 66 -10.48 -6.60 -3.32
CA TYR A 66 -10.16 -5.66 -2.25
C TYR A 66 -10.92 -6.00 -0.97
N GLU A 67 -12.24 -6.27 -1.04
CA GLU A 67 -13.01 -6.66 0.15
C GLU A 67 -12.57 -8.02 0.72
N LYS A 68 -12.13 -8.96 -0.13
CA LYS A 68 -11.51 -10.22 0.34
C LYS A 68 -10.19 -9.94 1.06
N PHE A 69 -9.36 -9.06 0.51
CA PHE A 69 -8.06 -8.70 1.08
C PHE A 69 -8.23 -8.04 2.45
N ARG A 70 -9.18 -7.10 2.57
CA ARG A 70 -9.52 -6.46 3.85
C ARG A 70 -9.88 -7.47 4.93
N LYS A 71 -10.77 -8.42 4.62
CA LYS A 71 -11.14 -9.50 5.54
C LYS A 71 -9.97 -10.44 5.84
N ALA A 72 -9.14 -10.73 4.85
CA ALA A 72 -7.95 -11.55 5.03
C ALA A 72 -6.93 -10.86 5.97
N CYS A 73 -6.82 -9.53 5.95
CA CYS A 73 -5.96 -8.79 6.87
C CYS A 73 -6.37 -8.96 8.34
N GLU A 74 -7.64 -9.27 8.65
CA GLU A 74 -8.09 -9.49 10.04
C GLU A 74 -7.55 -10.79 10.63
N THR A 75 -7.23 -11.78 9.79
CA THR A 75 -6.85 -13.14 10.24
C THR A 75 -5.45 -13.55 9.81
N GLU A 76 -4.97 -13.04 8.68
CA GLU A 76 -3.74 -13.50 8.04
C GLU A 76 -2.58 -12.53 8.14
N LEU A 77 -2.84 -11.26 8.45
CA LEU A 77 -1.80 -10.25 8.53
C LEU A 77 -0.82 -10.55 9.66
N ASP A 78 0.49 -10.42 9.41
CA ASP A 78 1.49 -10.45 10.47
C ASP A 78 1.41 -9.15 11.29
N THR A 79 0.51 -9.15 12.27
CA THR A 79 0.27 -8.01 13.17
C THR A 79 1.44 -7.73 14.11
N THR A 80 2.49 -8.54 14.13
CA THR A 80 3.72 -8.20 14.86
C THR A 80 4.55 -7.15 14.12
N ARG A 81 4.42 -7.09 12.79
CA ARG A 81 5.21 -6.20 11.92
C ARG A 81 4.38 -5.17 11.18
N PHE A 82 3.11 -5.45 10.92
CA PHE A 82 2.28 -4.64 10.04
C PHE A 82 0.93 -4.28 10.66
N TYR A 83 0.29 -3.29 10.06
CA TYR A 83 -1.10 -2.93 10.33
C TYR A 83 -1.75 -2.39 9.06
N PHE A 84 -3.04 -2.66 8.89
CA PHE A 84 -3.82 -2.22 7.74
C PHE A 84 -4.78 -1.11 8.16
N GLN A 85 -4.81 -0.02 7.38
CA GLN A 85 -5.69 1.12 7.61
C GLN A 85 -6.57 1.38 6.40
N ASP A 86 -7.85 1.60 6.63
CA ASP A 86 -8.81 2.10 5.66
C ASP A 86 -9.86 3.00 6.32
N HIS A 87 -10.86 3.42 5.55
CA HIS A 87 -11.94 4.28 6.01
C HIS A 87 -12.94 3.60 6.98
N GLU A 88 -12.94 2.27 7.10
CA GLU A 88 -13.86 1.57 8.01
C GLU A 88 -13.20 1.27 9.36
N ASN A 89 -11.90 0.98 9.38
CA ASN A 89 -11.21 0.54 10.59
C ASN A 89 -10.38 1.64 11.27
N THR A 90 -10.19 2.80 10.61
CA THR A 90 -9.34 3.88 11.11
C THR A 90 -10.15 5.17 11.28
N PRO A 91 -10.46 5.59 12.52
CA PRO A 91 -11.15 6.85 12.77
C PRO A 91 -10.41 8.06 12.19
N GLY A 92 -11.13 8.93 11.47
CA GLY A 92 -10.57 10.14 10.85
C GLY A 92 -9.70 9.88 9.62
N TYR A 93 -9.70 8.65 9.09
CA TYR A 93 -8.94 8.29 7.89
C TYR A 93 -9.38 9.10 6.66
N ARG A 94 -8.39 9.57 5.88
CA ARG A 94 -8.59 10.56 4.82
C ARG A 94 -8.76 9.98 3.42
N TRP A 95 -8.28 8.75 3.18
CA TRP A 95 -8.13 8.19 1.83
C TRP A 95 -9.30 7.27 1.47
N GLY A 96 -9.66 7.26 0.18
CA GLY A 96 -10.70 6.36 -0.37
C GLY A 96 -10.21 4.94 -0.65
N TYR A 97 -8.97 4.64 -0.31
CA TYR A 97 -8.28 3.38 -0.55
C TYR A 97 -7.48 2.99 0.70
N GLY A 98 -7.08 1.72 0.80
CA GLY A 98 -6.39 1.19 1.98
C GLY A 98 -4.90 1.48 1.96
N LYS A 99 -4.26 1.43 3.14
CA LYS A 99 -2.80 1.45 3.28
C LYS A 99 -2.36 0.27 4.14
N LEU A 100 -1.44 -0.53 3.63
CA LEU A 100 -0.70 -1.48 4.46
C LEU A 100 0.56 -0.80 4.98
N ARG A 101 0.79 -0.86 6.29
CA ARG A 101 1.84 -0.08 6.95
C ARG A 101 2.78 -0.93 7.79
N ARG A 102 4.03 -0.47 7.90
CA ARG A 102 5.06 -1.07 8.75
C ARG A 102 5.04 -0.46 10.15
N LYS A 103 4.90 -1.30 11.18
CA LYS A 103 5.06 -0.91 12.59
C LYS A 103 6.48 -0.42 12.87
N ASP A 104 6.61 0.40 13.91
CA ASP A 104 7.89 0.95 14.39
C ASP A 104 8.63 1.79 13.33
N THR A 105 7.89 2.36 12.37
CA THR A 105 8.39 3.30 11.36
C THR A 105 7.52 4.56 11.34
N VAL A 106 8.03 5.64 10.74
CA VAL A 106 7.31 6.91 10.58
C VAL A 106 7.53 7.45 9.17
N PHE A 107 6.43 7.82 8.50
CA PHE A 107 6.38 8.51 7.22
C PHE A 107 5.35 9.65 7.32
N LEU A 108 5.84 10.86 7.63
CA LEU A 108 5.00 12.05 7.73
C LEU A 108 4.94 12.76 6.38
N ARG A 109 3.73 12.95 5.86
CA ARG A 109 3.50 13.84 4.71
C ARG A 109 3.32 15.27 5.22
N GLU A 110 3.90 16.22 4.50
CA GLU A 110 3.77 17.66 4.78
C GLU A 110 2.29 18.04 4.90
N HIS A 111 1.93 18.74 5.98
CA HIS A 111 0.56 19.13 6.33
C HIS A 111 -0.38 17.99 6.74
N GLN A 112 0.15 16.81 7.09
CA GLN A 112 -0.62 15.67 7.60
C GLN A 112 -0.13 15.19 8.97
N GLU A 113 0.69 15.99 9.66
CA GLU A 113 1.26 15.68 10.97
C GLU A 113 0.19 15.51 12.05
N HIS A 114 -0.97 16.15 11.86
CA HIS A 114 -2.09 16.20 12.78
C HIS A 114 -3.13 15.07 12.58
N MET A 115 -2.90 14.15 11.65
CA MET A 115 -3.85 13.06 11.40
C MET A 115 -4.01 12.19 12.66
N PRO A 116 -5.24 11.77 13.02
CA PRO A 116 -5.53 11.11 14.30
C PRO A 116 -5.19 9.60 14.30
N TYR A 117 -4.29 9.15 13.43
CA TYR A 117 -3.95 7.75 13.23
C TYR A 117 -2.45 7.57 12.98
N GLU A 118 -1.95 6.35 13.20
CA GLU A 118 -0.53 6.03 13.01
C GLU A 118 -0.09 6.22 11.56
N GLN A 119 1.11 6.76 11.37
CA GLN A 119 1.64 7.18 10.07
C GLN A 119 2.99 6.51 9.78
N GLY A 120 3.03 5.18 9.79
CA GLY A 120 4.21 4.40 9.39
C GLY A 120 4.42 4.38 7.88
N VAL A 121 5.61 3.94 7.44
CA VAL A 121 5.92 3.64 6.03
C VAL A 121 4.85 2.69 5.48
N PHE A 122 4.42 2.91 4.25
CA PHE A 122 3.23 2.27 3.71
C PHE A 122 3.34 1.99 2.22
N ILE A 123 2.46 1.11 1.75
CA ILE A 123 2.10 0.97 0.33
C ILE A 123 0.60 1.23 0.18
N ASP A 124 0.19 1.73 -0.98
CA ASP A 124 -1.21 2.03 -1.27
C ASP A 124 -1.91 0.81 -1.88
N ILE A 125 -3.11 0.50 -1.36
CA ILE A 125 -3.94 -0.63 -1.75
C ILE A 125 -5.23 -0.08 -2.37
N PHE A 126 -5.24 0.06 -3.68
CA PHE A 126 -6.34 0.65 -4.44
C PHE A 126 -7.44 -0.37 -4.77
N PRO A 127 -8.71 -0.06 -4.45
CA PRO A 127 -9.83 -0.74 -5.08
C PRO A 127 -10.07 -0.17 -6.49
N LEU A 128 -10.23 -1.06 -7.45
CA LEU A 128 -10.68 -0.75 -8.81
C LEU A 128 -12.16 -1.06 -8.91
N ASP A 129 -12.96 -0.01 -9.04
CA ASP A 129 -14.40 -0.10 -9.25
C ASP A 129 -14.74 -0.18 -10.73
N TYR A 130 -15.83 -0.88 -11.02
CA TYR A 130 -16.38 -0.90 -12.36
C TYR A 130 -16.93 0.47 -12.72
N VAL A 131 -16.65 0.86 -13.94
CA VAL A 131 -17.26 1.99 -14.61
C VAL A 131 -18.60 1.54 -15.21
N PRO A 132 -19.68 2.35 -15.12
CA PRO A 132 -20.95 2.00 -15.77
C PRO A 132 -20.77 1.78 -17.27
N GLU A 133 -21.46 0.78 -17.83
CA GLU A 133 -21.40 0.48 -19.27
C GLU A 133 -21.92 1.64 -20.13
N ASN A 134 -22.80 2.47 -19.57
CA ASN A 134 -23.37 3.63 -20.24
C ASN A 134 -22.99 4.92 -19.49
N TYR A 135 -21.99 5.63 -20.02
CA TYR A 135 -21.87 7.06 -19.78
C TYR A 135 -22.79 7.78 -20.77
N GLY A 136 -23.93 8.24 -20.27
CA GLY A 136 -24.83 9.17 -20.97
C GLY A 136 -24.78 10.53 -20.31
#